data_AF-A0A5U8JES7-F1
#
_entry.id   AF-A0A5U8JES7-F1
#
_cell.length_a   1.000
_cell.length_b   1.000
_cell.length_c   1.000
_cell.angle_alpha   90.00
_cell.angle_beta   90.00
_cell.angle_gamma   90.00
#
_symmetry.space_group_name_H-M   'P 1'
#
loop_
_entity.id
_entity.type
_entity.pdbx_description
1 polymer ?
#
loop_
_entity_poly.entity_id
_entity_poly.type
_entity_poly.pdbx_seq_one_letter_code
_entity_poly.pdbx_strand_id
1 'polypeptide(L)'
;MKLKFRITKEEFDALTEEQQALYGESGEGYQIAIEGIPDTSALDGLKLKVEELLSEKKAEQKKREEAEAEAEKERLEKLKKSGDIESLEKSWQEKLEKAEQDSRAKIDALNTSIHKMLVDNVALDLATSLCGEAAPVILPHLKTRLTVETDSDGNPVTRVVDSAGKLSAASLDDLKKEFTENKLFSALIIDSKASGTGGDGGEKKPDAGGERQKKTTVAGDPMVDAAREIIGNMNKD
;
A
#
# COMPACT_ATOMS: atom_id res chain seq x y z
N MET A 1 -36.35 -0.34 -11.18
CA MET A 1 -35.96 0.80 -12.05
C MET A 1 -34.83 1.53 -11.35
N LYS A 2 -33.74 1.88 -12.03
CA LYS A 2 -32.54 2.48 -11.41
C LYS A 2 -32.53 3.98 -11.71
N LEU A 3 -32.73 4.82 -10.69
CA LEU A 3 -32.61 6.28 -10.83
C LEU A 3 -31.14 6.64 -11.12
N LYS A 4 -30.90 7.38 -12.20
CA LYS A 4 -29.56 7.88 -12.56
C LYS A 4 -29.33 9.23 -11.91
N PHE A 5 -28.11 9.47 -11.46
CA PHE A 5 -27.74 10.72 -10.78
C PHE A 5 -27.80 11.96 -11.69
N ARG A 6 -27.39 11.80 -12.96
CA ARG A 6 -27.52 12.79 -14.04
C ARG A 6 -28.22 12.14 -15.23
N ILE A 7 -29.11 12.87 -15.90
CA ILE A 7 -29.84 12.44 -17.10
C ILE A 7 -29.81 13.54 -18.17
N THR A 8 -29.90 13.14 -19.44
CA THR A 8 -30.03 14.10 -20.55
C THR A 8 -31.46 14.63 -20.66
N LYS A 9 -31.67 15.68 -21.46
CA LYS A 9 -33.01 16.24 -21.71
C LYS A 9 -33.98 15.21 -22.31
N GLU A 10 -33.50 14.39 -23.24
CA GLU A 10 -34.26 13.31 -23.86
C GLU A 10 -34.68 12.23 -22.83
N GLU A 11 -33.81 11.94 -21.86
CA GLU A 11 -34.11 11.01 -20.78
C GLU A 11 -35.07 11.60 -19.75
N PHE A 12 -35.02 12.92 -19.48
CA PHE A 12 -35.93 13.63 -18.58
C PHE A 12 -37.35 13.70 -19.15
N ASP A 13 -37.49 13.97 -20.44
CA ASP A 13 -38.78 14.03 -21.14
C ASP A 13 -39.49 12.67 -21.20
N ALA A 14 -38.74 11.56 -21.06
CA ALA A 14 -39.26 10.21 -21.01
C ALA A 14 -39.69 9.74 -19.60
N LEU A 15 -39.51 10.56 -18.56
CA LEU A 15 -39.90 10.25 -17.17
C LEU A 15 -41.34 10.70 -16.86
N THR A 16 -41.93 10.14 -15.81
CA THR A 16 -43.23 10.59 -15.30
C THR A 16 -43.11 11.92 -14.56
N GLU A 17 -44.19 12.71 -14.47
CA GLU A 17 -44.21 14.02 -13.78
C GLU A 17 -43.70 13.93 -12.33
N GLU A 18 -44.05 12.87 -11.60
CA GLU A 18 -43.57 12.60 -10.23
C GLU A 18 -42.04 12.38 -10.17
N GLN A 19 -41.46 11.80 -11.22
CA GLN A 19 -40.02 11.57 -11.32
C GLN A 19 -39.29 12.83 -11.77
N GLN A 20 -39.86 13.59 -12.69
CA GLN A 20 -39.32 14.88 -13.14
C GLN A 20 -39.20 15.87 -11.98
N ALA A 21 -40.15 15.88 -11.04
CA ALA A 21 -40.10 16.70 -9.83
C ALA A 21 -38.89 16.41 -8.93
N LEU A 22 -38.26 15.24 -9.04
CA LEU A 22 -37.07 14.85 -8.28
C LEU A 22 -35.76 15.31 -8.94
N TYR A 23 -35.79 15.88 -10.15
CA TYR A 23 -34.62 16.36 -10.88
C TYR A 23 -34.66 17.88 -11.04
N GLY A 24 -33.53 18.54 -10.79
CA GLY A 24 -33.28 19.96 -11.06
C GLY A 24 -32.32 20.15 -12.22
N GLU A 25 -32.38 21.31 -12.87
CA GLU A 25 -31.46 21.71 -13.94
C GLU A 25 -30.03 21.87 -13.38
N SER A 26 -29.05 21.24 -14.05
CA SER A 26 -27.63 21.26 -13.66
C SER A 26 -26.77 21.23 -14.92
N GLY A 27 -26.16 22.37 -15.27
CA GLY A 27 -25.35 22.52 -16.48
C GLY A 27 -26.14 22.27 -17.76
N GLU A 28 -25.71 21.29 -18.57
CA GLU A 28 -26.35 20.92 -19.85
C GLU A 28 -27.40 19.80 -19.73
N GLY A 29 -27.78 19.39 -18.51
CA GLY A 29 -28.73 18.30 -18.26
C GLY A 29 -29.49 18.44 -16.94
N TYR A 30 -30.04 17.33 -16.45
CA TYR A 30 -30.82 17.29 -15.21
C TYR A 30 -30.16 16.38 -14.17
N GLN A 31 -30.07 16.84 -12.93
CA GLN A 31 -29.49 16.10 -11.80
C GLN A 31 -30.54 15.92 -10.70
N ILE A 32 -30.53 14.80 -9.97
CA ILE A 32 -31.45 14.59 -8.84
C ILE A 32 -31.26 15.72 -7.81
N ALA A 33 -32.33 16.45 -7.53
CA ALA A 33 -32.38 17.54 -6.56
C ALA A 33 -32.62 16.96 -5.16
N ILE A 34 -31.52 16.68 -4.46
CA ILE A 34 -31.56 16.24 -3.06
C ILE A 34 -31.21 17.43 -2.17
N GLU A 35 -32.10 17.77 -1.25
CA GLU A 35 -31.89 18.86 -0.29
C GLU A 35 -30.59 18.65 0.50
N GLY A 36 -29.69 19.64 0.46
CA GLY A 36 -28.40 19.62 1.16
C GLY A 36 -27.19 19.15 0.34
N ILE A 37 -27.36 18.68 -0.90
CA ILE A 37 -26.25 18.32 -1.80
C ILE A 37 -26.00 19.46 -2.79
N PRO A 38 -24.79 20.05 -2.84
CA PRO A 38 -24.48 21.11 -3.80
C PRO A 38 -24.51 20.59 -5.24
N ASP A 39 -24.85 21.46 -6.19
CA ASP A 39 -24.85 21.17 -7.62
C ASP A 39 -23.47 20.66 -8.07
N THR A 40 -23.43 19.49 -8.69
CA THR A 40 -22.17 18.87 -9.12
C THR A 40 -21.58 19.51 -10.37
N SER A 41 -22.30 20.39 -11.07
CA SER A 41 -21.75 21.22 -12.15
C SER A 41 -20.62 22.14 -11.61
N ALA A 42 -20.80 22.69 -10.41
CA ALA A 42 -19.80 23.50 -9.72
C ALA A 42 -18.55 22.67 -9.32
N LEU A 43 -18.72 21.37 -9.11
CA LEU A 43 -17.61 20.46 -8.82
C LEU A 43 -16.71 20.24 -10.05
N ASP A 44 -17.28 20.18 -11.24
CA ASP A 44 -16.51 20.01 -12.48
C ASP A 44 -15.71 21.28 -12.81
N GLY A 45 -16.28 22.47 -12.59
CA GLY A 45 -15.53 23.74 -12.65
C GLY A 45 -14.42 23.86 -11.59
N LEU A 46 -14.68 23.37 -10.37
CA LEU A 46 -13.67 23.34 -9.31
C LEU A 46 -12.52 22.39 -9.65
N LYS A 47 -12.80 21.20 -10.22
CA LYS A 47 -11.76 20.27 -10.69
C LYS A 47 -10.88 20.91 -11.75
N LEU A 48 -11.47 21.55 -12.76
CA LEU A 48 -10.72 22.25 -13.81
C LEU A 48 -9.79 23.32 -13.22
N LYS A 49 -10.30 24.11 -12.27
CA LYS A 49 -9.51 25.15 -11.61
C LYS A 49 -8.41 24.59 -10.71
N VAL A 50 -8.66 23.46 -10.05
CA VAL A 50 -7.64 22.73 -9.29
C VAL A 50 -6.56 22.19 -10.21
N GLU A 51 -6.92 21.60 -11.35
CA GLU A 51 -5.95 21.14 -12.35
C GLU A 51 -5.12 22.29 -12.93
N GLU A 52 -5.76 23.41 -13.24
CA GLU A 52 -5.11 24.64 -13.68
C GLU A 52 -4.10 25.14 -12.64
N LEU A 53 -4.52 25.31 -11.38
CA LEU A 53 -3.65 25.75 -10.29
C LEU A 53 -2.50 24.77 -10.03
N LEU A 54 -2.74 23.46 -10.15
CA LEU A 54 -1.70 22.44 -10.04
C LEU A 54 -0.69 22.52 -11.20
N SER A 55 -1.17 22.76 -12.42
CA SER A 55 -0.32 22.94 -13.60
C SER A 55 0.53 24.20 -13.49
N GLU A 56 -0.05 25.30 -13.02
CA GLU A 56 0.63 26.57 -12.80
C GLU A 56 1.67 26.45 -11.69
N LYS A 57 1.32 25.82 -10.56
CA LYS A 57 2.25 25.56 -9.46
C LYS A 57 3.43 24.69 -9.90
N LYS A 58 3.19 23.66 -10.70
CA LYS A 58 4.26 22.81 -11.27
C LYS A 58 5.16 23.60 -12.22
N ALA A 59 4.57 24.43 -13.09
CA ALA A 59 5.32 25.27 -14.01
C ALA A 59 6.18 26.30 -13.25
N GLU A 60 5.64 26.92 -12.21
CA GLU A 60 6.35 27.87 -11.35
C GLU A 60 7.48 27.19 -10.57
N GLN A 61 7.23 26.00 -10.01
CA GLN A 61 8.27 25.22 -9.35
C GLN A 61 9.40 24.84 -10.32
N LYS A 62 9.06 24.37 -11.52
CA LYS A 62 10.06 24.03 -12.54
C LYS A 62 10.89 25.25 -12.96
N LYS A 63 10.27 26.42 -13.11
CA LYS A 63 10.99 27.67 -13.38
C LYS A 63 11.94 28.06 -12.24
N ARG A 64 11.53 27.88 -10.99
CA ARG A 64 12.42 28.12 -9.83
C ARG A 64 13.60 27.16 -9.82
N GLU A 65 13.35 25.87 -10.03
CA GLU A 65 14.41 24.85 -10.10
C GLU A 65 15.38 25.13 -11.26
N GLU A 66 14.87 25.52 -12.43
CA GLU A 66 15.69 25.92 -13.59
C GLU A 66 16.51 27.20 -13.31
N ALA A 67 15.90 28.21 -12.68
CA ALA A 67 16.60 29.44 -12.31
C ALA A 67 17.68 29.20 -11.24
N GLU A 68 17.42 28.32 -10.27
CA GLU A 68 18.40 27.93 -9.25
C GLU A 68 19.53 27.11 -9.86
N ALA A 69 19.22 26.18 -10.77
CA ALA A 69 20.23 25.40 -11.49
C ALA A 69 21.11 26.30 -12.37
N GLU A 70 20.53 27.28 -13.05
CA GLU A 70 21.27 28.22 -13.89
C GLU A 70 22.13 29.18 -13.05
N ALA A 71 21.59 29.70 -11.94
CA ALA A 71 22.35 30.51 -10.99
C ALA A 71 23.54 29.72 -10.39
N GLU A 72 23.34 28.43 -10.09
CA GLU A 72 24.41 27.57 -9.58
C GLU A 72 25.47 27.28 -10.66
N LYS A 73 25.07 27.01 -11.91
CA LYS A 73 26.01 26.87 -13.02
C LYS A 73 26.84 28.14 -13.22
N GLU A 74 26.19 29.30 -13.23
CA GLU A 74 26.88 30.57 -13.35
C GLU A 74 27.85 30.82 -12.19
N ARG A 75 27.45 30.49 -10.96
CA ARG A 75 28.31 30.59 -9.78
C ARG A 75 29.53 29.67 -9.90
N LEU A 76 29.33 28.43 -10.34
CA LEU A 76 30.40 27.46 -10.58
C LEU A 76 31.31 27.89 -11.73
N GLU A 77 30.77 28.44 -12.82
CA GLU A 77 31.57 28.97 -13.93
C GLU A 77 32.38 30.20 -13.51
N LYS A 78 31.80 31.09 -12.69
CA LYS A 78 32.51 32.25 -12.12
C LYS A 78 33.64 31.79 -11.20
N LEU A 79 33.41 30.80 -10.33
CA LEU A 79 34.44 30.21 -9.46
C LEU A 79 35.55 29.50 -10.25
N LYS A 80 35.19 28.75 -11.30
CA LYS A 80 36.16 28.10 -12.19
C LYS A 80 37.03 29.12 -12.93
N LYS A 81 36.42 30.21 -13.42
CA LYS A 81 37.12 31.30 -14.14
C LYS A 81 37.98 32.16 -13.20
N SER A 82 37.60 32.30 -11.93
CA SER A 82 38.37 33.05 -10.94
C SER A 82 39.56 32.29 -10.35
N GLY A 83 39.71 30.99 -10.65
CA GLY A 83 40.81 30.17 -10.11
C GLY A 83 40.73 29.95 -8.60
N ASP A 84 39.57 30.20 -7.99
CA ASP A 84 39.34 30.06 -6.56
C ASP A 84 39.00 28.59 -6.22
N ILE A 85 40.04 27.75 -6.30
CA ILE A 85 39.95 26.30 -6.14
C ILE A 85 39.42 25.92 -4.76
N GLU A 86 39.77 26.68 -3.71
CA GLU A 86 39.31 26.41 -2.34
C GLU A 86 37.79 26.61 -2.19
N SER A 87 37.24 27.69 -2.75
CA SER A 87 35.79 27.92 -2.74
C SER A 87 35.05 26.87 -3.57
N LEU A 88 35.65 26.42 -4.67
CA LEU A 88 35.08 25.36 -5.50
C LEU A 88 35.08 24.02 -4.76
N GLU A 89 36.20 23.63 -4.14
CA GLU A 89 36.32 22.40 -3.35
C GLU A 89 35.31 22.36 -2.20
N LYS A 90 35.16 23.47 -1.45
CA LYS A 90 34.12 23.59 -0.42
C LYS A 90 32.71 23.39 -0.99
N SER A 91 32.40 24.01 -2.13
CA SER A 91 31.08 23.84 -2.77
C SER A 91 30.80 22.40 -3.22
N TRP A 92 31.83 21.64 -3.61
CA TRP A 92 31.71 20.22 -3.97
C TRP A 92 31.60 19.33 -2.73
N GLN A 93 32.38 19.61 -1.68
CA GLN A 93 32.27 18.92 -0.40
C GLN A 93 30.88 19.10 0.20
N GLU A 94 30.35 20.32 0.24
CA GLU A 94 28.99 20.59 0.72
C GLU A 94 27.93 19.86 -0.12
N LYS A 95 28.09 19.81 -1.46
CA LYS A 95 27.17 19.05 -2.33
C LYS A 95 27.24 17.56 -2.08
N LEU A 96 28.44 17.01 -1.88
CA LEU A 96 28.64 15.61 -1.60
C LEU A 96 28.01 15.25 -0.25
N GLU A 97 28.29 16.03 0.79
CA GLU A 97 27.73 15.83 2.12
C GLU A 97 26.20 15.92 2.11
N LYS A 98 25.65 16.91 1.40
CA LYS A 98 24.20 17.03 1.21
C LYS A 98 23.61 15.84 0.47
N ALA A 99 24.25 15.39 -0.61
CA ALA A 99 23.80 14.23 -1.37
C ALA A 99 23.86 12.93 -0.56
N GLU A 100 24.89 12.76 0.27
CA GLU A 100 25.02 11.64 1.21
C GLU A 100 23.94 11.69 2.30
N GLN A 101 23.70 12.86 2.88
CA GLN A 101 22.63 13.06 3.87
C GLN A 101 21.25 12.78 3.26
N ASP A 102 20.96 13.31 2.08
CA ASP A 102 19.69 13.09 1.36
C ASP A 102 19.49 11.61 1.02
N SER A 103 20.54 10.95 0.53
CA SER A 103 20.51 9.52 0.22
C SER A 103 20.29 8.67 1.46
N ARG A 104 20.99 8.98 2.56
CA ARG A 104 20.84 8.30 3.84
C ARG A 104 19.43 8.49 4.41
N ALA A 105 18.93 9.72 4.42
CA ALA A 105 17.56 10.02 4.86
C ALA A 105 16.52 9.26 4.02
N LYS A 106 16.74 9.12 2.71
CA LYS A 106 15.86 8.35 1.82
C LYS A 106 15.91 6.85 2.12
N ILE A 107 17.10 6.30 2.38
CA ILE A 107 17.27 4.90 2.78
C ILE A 107 16.57 4.65 4.11
N ASP A 108 16.75 5.51 5.11
CA ASP A 108 16.12 5.38 6.43
C ASP A 108 14.58 5.46 6.34
N ALA A 109 14.06 6.37 5.51
CA ALA A 109 12.63 6.50 5.26
C ALA A 109 12.05 5.25 4.55
N LEU A 110 12.74 4.74 3.53
CA LEU A 110 12.35 3.52 2.83
C LEU A 110 12.40 2.31 3.75
N ASN A 111 13.46 2.16 4.55
CA ASN A 111 13.58 1.09 5.53
C ASN A 111 12.45 1.15 6.55
N THR A 112 12.13 2.34 7.08
CA THR A 112 11.00 2.52 8.00
C THR A 112 9.67 2.12 7.36
N SER A 113 9.46 2.48 6.09
CA SER A 113 8.26 2.10 5.34
C SER A 113 8.19 0.59 5.10
N ILE A 114 9.29 -0.03 4.68
CA ILE A 114 9.38 -1.48 4.46
C ILE A 114 9.13 -2.23 5.77
N HIS A 115 9.77 -1.81 6.86
CA HIS A 115 9.54 -2.37 8.19
C HIS A 115 8.06 -2.31 8.57
N LYS A 116 7.44 -1.13 8.43
CA LYS A 116 6.02 -0.95 8.73
C LYS A 116 5.14 -1.86 7.88
N MET A 117 5.36 -1.91 6.56
CA MET A 117 4.54 -2.71 5.67
C MET A 117 4.67 -4.22 5.94
N LEU A 118 5.88 -4.71 6.16
CA LEU A 118 6.12 -6.13 6.44
C LEU A 118 5.52 -6.54 7.78
N VAL A 119 5.76 -5.76 8.84
CA VAL A 119 5.16 -6.01 10.15
C VAL A 119 3.63 -5.91 10.06
N ASP A 120 3.09 -4.91 9.37
CA ASP A 120 1.64 -4.71 9.23
C ASP A 120 0.98 -5.89 8.50
N ASN A 121 1.58 -6.36 7.40
CA ASN A 121 1.06 -7.49 6.62
C ASN A 121 1.10 -8.79 7.42
N VAL A 122 2.26 -9.13 8.02
CA VAL A 122 2.39 -10.36 8.82
C VAL A 122 1.50 -10.32 10.06
N ALA A 123 1.40 -9.16 10.73
CA ALA A 123 0.49 -8.99 11.86
C ALA A 123 -0.97 -9.17 11.43
N LEU A 124 -1.37 -8.64 10.27
CA LEU A 124 -2.73 -8.76 9.74
C LEU A 124 -3.07 -10.20 9.38
N ASP A 125 -2.16 -10.92 8.74
CA ASP A 125 -2.34 -12.34 8.42
C ASP A 125 -2.48 -13.18 9.69
N LEU A 126 -1.64 -12.94 10.70
CA LEU A 126 -1.76 -13.60 12.00
C LEU A 126 -3.07 -13.25 12.69
N ALA A 127 -3.43 -11.96 12.76
CA ALA A 127 -4.63 -11.47 13.42
C ALA A 127 -5.91 -12.02 12.78
N THR A 128 -6.00 -12.00 11.45
CA THR A 128 -7.14 -12.57 10.71
C THR A 128 -7.23 -14.08 10.90
N SER A 129 -6.09 -14.78 10.93
CA SER A 129 -6.07 -16.22 11.18
C SER A 129 -6.47 -16.62 12.61
N LEU A 130 -6.30 -15.72 13.59
CA LEU A 130 -6.61 -15.93 15.01
C LEU A 130 -8.03 -15.50 15.37
N CYS A 131 -8.45 -14.33 14.89
CA CYS A 131 -9.63 -13.61 15.38
C CYS A 131 -10.66 -13.28 14.30
N GLY A 132 -10.35 -13.53 13.01
CA GLY A 132 -11.24 -13.22 11.88
C GLY A 132 -11.69 -11.76 11.90
N GLU A 133 -12.99 -11.53 12.11
CA GLU A 133 -13.58 -10.19 12.15
C GLU A 133 -13.04 -9.32 13.30
N ALA A 134 -12.60 -9.93 14.41
CA ALA A 134 -12.01 -9.21 15.55
C ALA A 134 -10.51 -8.90 15.39
N ALA A 135 -9.91 -9.19 14.22
CA ALA A 135 -8.50 -8.92 13.93
C ALA A 135 -8.04 -7.49 14.26
N PRO A 136 -8.82 -6.41 14.02
CA PRO A 136 -8.39 -5.04 14.35
C PRO A 136 -8.06 -4.80 15.82
N VAL A 137 -8.64 -5.61 16.73
CA VAL A 137 -8.45 -5.47 18.18
C VAL A 137 -7.09 -6.02 18.63
N ILE A 138 -6.63 -7.12 18.02
CA ILE A 138 -5.38 -7.79 18.41
C ILE A 138 -4.16 -7.29 17.62
N LEU A 139 -4.41 -6.64 16.47
CA LEU A 139 -3.37 -6.08 15.58
C LEU A 139 -2.30 -5.26 16.31
N PRO A 140 -2.63 -4.27 17.17
CA PRO A 140 -1.60 -3.46 17.84
C PRO A 140 -0.68 -4.31 18.72
N HIS A 141 -1.21 -5.33 19.39
CA HIS A 141 -0.44 -6.21 20.25
C HIS A 141 0.49 -7.14 19.45
N LEU A 142 0.01 -7.68 18.32
CA LEU A 142 0.85 -8.48 17.43
C LEU A 142 1.99 -7.65 16.82
N LYS A 143 1.72 -6.41 16.39
CA LYS A 143 2.74 -5.51 15.84
C LYS A 143 3.88 -5.24 16.82
N THR A 144 3.58 -5.06 18.11
CA THR A 144 4.64 -4.87 19.14
C THR A 144 5.53 -6.09 19.34
N ARG A 145 5.10 -7.27 18.88
CA ARG A 145 5.82 -8.54 19.00
C ARG A 145 6.51 -8.97 17.71
N LEU A 146 6.51 -8.12 16.68
CA LEU A 146 7.15 -8.38 15.39
C LEU A 146 8.15 -7.29 15.05
N THR A 147 9.28 -7.69 14.48
CA THR A 147 10.29 -6.79 13.91
C THR A 147 10.78 -7.33 12.57
N VAL A 148 11.39 -6.50 11.75
CA VAL A 148 12.06 -6.92 10.51
C VAL A 148 13.56 -6.95 10.77
N GLU A 149 14.17 -8.07 10.42
CA GLU A 149 15.62 -8.28 10.44
C GLU A 149 16.08 -8.68 9.05
N THR A 150 17.30 -8.31 8.69
CA THR A 150 17.91 -8.78 7.45
C THR A 150 18.47 -10.19 7.69
N ASP A 151 18.15 -11.13 6.80
CA ASP A 151 18.75 -12.46 6.84
C ASP A 151 20.21 -12.47 6.35
N SER A 152 20.86 -13.63 6.38
CA SER A 152 22.23 -13.83 5.89
C SER A 152 22.39 -13.53 4.39
N ASP A 153 21.29 -13.54 3.65
CA ASP A 153 21.23 -13.39 2.19
C ASP A 153 20.83 -11.96 1.77
N GLY A 154 20.62 -11.06 2.75
CA GLY A 154 20.28 -9.65 2.51
C GLY A 154 18.78 -9.36 2.40
N ASN A 155 17.90 -10.34 2.61
CA ASN A 155 16.44 -10.15 2.50
C ASN A 155 15.82 -9.75 3.84
N PRO A 156 14.83 -8.84 3.83
CA PRO A 156 14.09 -8.47 5.04
C PRO A 156 13.11 -9.59 5.44
N VAL A 157 13.33 -10.18 6.62
CA VAL A 157 12.51 -11.26 7.19
C VAL A 157 11.89 -10.78 8.50
N THR A 158 10.60 -11.07 8.69
CA THR A 158 9.91 -10.73 9.94
C THR A 158 10.24 -11.76 11.03
N ARG A 159 10.72 -11.31 12.19
CA ARG A 159 11.01 -12.14 13.37
C ARG A 159 10.20 -11.69 14.57
N VAL A 160 10.05 -12.61 15.53
CA VAL A 160 9.34 -12.37 16.78
C VAL A 160 10.27 -11.70 17.78
N VAL A 161 9.76 -10.70 18.49
CA VAL A 161 10.42 -10.11 19.66
C VAL A 161 9.72 -10.54 20.95
N ASP A 162 10.48 -10.55 22.03
CA ASP A 162 9.96 -10.78 23.37
C ASP A 162 9.21 -9.55 23.92
N SER A 163 8.64 -9.68 25.11
CA SER A 163 7.92 -8.59 25.80
C SER A 163 8.81 -7.40 26.17
N ALA A 164 10.14 -7.54 26.08
CA ALA A 164 11.13 -6.48 26.29
C ALA A 164 11.59 -5.83 24.97
N GLY A 165 11.04 -6.25 23.83
CA GLY A 165 11.40 -5.74 22.50
C GLY A 165 12.73 -6.28 21.96
N LYS A 166 13.28 -7.34 22.55
CA LYS A 166 14.50 -8.00 22.06
C LYS A 166 14.15 -9.17 21.15
N LEU A 167 15.04 -9.46 20.21
CA LEU A 167 14.90 -10.61 19.31
C LEU A 167 14.70 -11.90 20.10
N SER A 168 13.62 -12.62 19.80
CA SER A 168 13.31 -13.92 20.38
C SER A 168 13.68 -15.03 19.41
N ALA A 169 14.02 -16.20 19.94
CA ALA A 169 14.16 -17.44 19.16
C ALA A 169 12.81 -18.08 18.81
N ALA A 170 11.69 -17.47 19.25
CA ALA A 170 10.34 -17.94 18.96
C ALA A 170 9.99 -17.81 17.47
N SER A 171 9.29 -18.82 16.95
CA SER A 171 8.72 -18.76 15.61
C SER A 171 7.39 -17.98 15.60
N LEU A 172 6.91 -17.61 14.41
CA LEU A 172 5.58 -17.01 14.27
C LEU A 172 4.46 -17.94 14.77
N ASP A 173 4.64 -19.25 14.65
CA ASP A 173 3.68 -20.25 15.17
C ASP A 173 3.69 -20.30 16.70
N ASP A 174 4.84 -20.09 17.34
CA ASP A 174 4.93 -20.03 18.80
C ASP A 174 4.28 -18.75 19.32
N LEU A 175 4.48 -17.62 18.62
CA LEU A 175 3.75 -16.38 18.92
C LEU A 175 2.24 -16.59 18.80
N LYS A 176 1.78 -17.28 17.75
CA LYS A 176 0.37 -17.61 17.57
C LYS A 176 -0.20 -18.41 18.74
N LYS A 177 0.55 -19.41 19.24
CA LYS A 177 0.16 -20.19 20.43
C LYS A 177 0.12 -19.33 21.69
N GLU A 178 1.12 -18.48 21.92
CA GLU A 178 1.17 -17.57 23.07
C GLU A 178 -0.09 -16.69 23.14
N PHE A 179 -0.50 -16.12 22.01
CA PHE A 179 -1.73 -15.33 21.95
C PHE A 179 -2.98 -16.19 22.11
N THR A 180 -2.99 -17.41 21.57
CA THR A 180 -4.11 -18.37 21.72
C THR A 180 -4.35 -18.76 23.18
N GLU A 181 -3.28 -18.98 23.93
CA GLU A 181 -3.31 -19.40 25.35
C GLU A 181 -3.57 -18.23 26.31
N ASN A 182 -3.48 -16.99 25.82
CA ASN A 182 -3.68 -15.80 26.64
C ASN A 182 -5.17 -15.58 26.94
N LYS A 183 -5.53 -15.68 28.22
CA LYS A 183 -6.90 -15.48 28.73
C LYS A 183 -7.51 -14.13 28.38
N LEU A 184 -6.71 -13.10 28.13
CA LEU A 184 -7.22 -11.77 27.75
C LEU A 184 -7.78 -11.75 26.33
N PHE A 185 -7.28 -12.63 25.45
CA PHE A 185 -7.69 -12.69 24.05
C PHE A 185 -8.59 -13.89 23.76
N SER A 186 -8.78 -14.81 24.71
CA SER A 186 -9.53 -16.07 24.49
C SER A 186 -10.96 -15.86 24.00
N ALA A 187 -11.62 -14.76 24.37
CA ALA A 187 -12.96 -14.42 23.90
C ALA A 187 -13.01 -13.94 22.44
N LEU A 188 -11.87 -13.49 21.89
CA LEU A 188 -11.73 -12.97 20.53
C LEU A 188 -11.15 -14.02 19.58
N ILE A 189 -10.54 -15.07 20.12
CA ILE A 189 -9.93 -16.14 19.34
C ILE A 189 -11.02 -17.07 18.84
N ILE A 190 -10.95 -17.36 17.56
CA ILE A 190 -11.81 -18.35 16.93
C ILE A 190 -11.30 -19.72 17.37
N ASP A 191 -11.86 -20.24 18.48
CA ASP A 191 -11.59 -21.59 18.96
C ASP A 191 -12.18 -22.60 17.98
N SER A 192 -11.35 -23.00 17.00
CA SER A 192 -11.67 -23.94 15.94
C SER A 192 -12.85 -23.51 15.06
N LYS A 193 -12.87 -23.96 13.81
CA LYS A 193 -14.10 -24.00 13.01
C LYS A 193 -15.07 -25.05 13.62
N ALA A 194 -15.53 -24.86 14.85
CA ALA A 194 -16.74 -25.51 15.31
C ALA A 194 -17.91 -24.81 14.61
N SER A 195 -18.22 -25.29 13.41
CA SER A 195 -19.49 -25.02 12.76
C SER A 195 -20.59 -25.53 13.68
N GLY A 196 -21.11 -24.66 14.53
CA GLY A 196 -22.26 -24.91 15.38
C GLY A 196 -23.52 -24.94 14.52
N THR A 197 -23.72 -26.01 13.76
CA THR A 197 -25.03 -26.35 13.22
C THR A 197 -25.79 -27.11 14.29
N GLY A 198 -26.65 -26.41 15.03
CA GLY A 198 -27.73 -27.07 15.76
C GLY A 198 -28.69 -27.71 14.73
N GLY A 199 -28.91 -29.02 14.85
CA GLY A 199 -29.82 -29.74 13.97
C GLY A 199 -29.73 -31.26 14.18
N ASP A 200 -30.75 -31.79 14.85
CA ASP A 200 -30.98 -33.17 15.26
C ASP A 200 -31.18 -34.15 14.07
N GLY A 201 -30.68 -35.38 14.23
CA GLY A 201 -31.29 -36.61 13.70
C GLY A 201 -31.12 -37.01 12.22
N GLY A 202 -30.50 -38.17 11.97
CA GLY A 202 -30.83 -38.98 10.79
C GLY A 202 -29.70 -39.72 10.07
N GLU A 203 -29.43 -40.95 10.51
CA GLU A 203 -29.09 -42.15 9.73
C GLU A 203 -27.84 -42.24 8.82
N LYS A 204 -27.17 -43.39 9.00
CA LYS A 204 -26.04 -43.97 8.25
C LYS A 204 -26.45 -44.19 6.77
N LYS A 205 -25.60 -44.10 5.74
CA LYS A 205 -24.42 -44.95 5.39
C LYS A 205 -24.05 -44.65 3.89
N PRO A 206 -23.05 -45.30 3.26
CA PRO A 206 -21.68 -44.83 3.05
C PRO A 206 -21.29 -44.60 1.57
N ASP A 207 -20.00 -44.30 1.37
CA ASP A 207 -19.19 -44.49 0.15
C ASP A 207 -19.17 -43.37 -0.91
N ALA A 208 -18.07 -42.61 -0.93
CA ALA A 208 -17.52 -42.02 -2.14
C ALA A 208 -16.02 -41.72 -1.91
N GLY A 209 -15.16 -42.52 -2.53
CA GLY A 209 -13.73 -42.28 -2.61
C GLY A 209 -13.41 -40.94 -3.27
N GLY A 210 -12.31 -40.33 -2.82
CA GLY A 210 -11.76 -39.10 -3.39
C GLY A 210 -10.29 -38.98 -3.04
N GLU A 211 -9.45 -39.36 -4.02
CA GLU A 211 -8.00 -39.41 -3.94
C GLU A 211 -7.33 -38.08 -3.53
N ARG A 212 -6.24 -38.26 -2.79
CA ARG A 212 -5.20 -37.27 -2.52
C ARG A 212 -4.59 -36.80 -3.85
N GLN A 213 -4.92 -35.59 -4.30
CA GLN A 213 -4.15 -34.96 -5.36
C GLN A 213 -2.83 -34.41 -4.81
N LYS A 214 -1.75 -35.02 -5.32
CA LYS A 214 -0.36 -34.68 -5.12
C LYS A 214 -0.04 -33.29 -5.65
N LYS A 215 0.94 -32.66 -5.01
CA LYS A 215 1.73 -31.52 -5.50
C LYS A 215 2.02 -31.65 -6.98
N THR A 216 1.45 -30.76 -7.78
CA THR A 216 1.90 -30.53 -9.16
C THR A 216 3.02 -29.50 -9.08
N THR A 217 4.25 -29.97 -9.24
CA THR A 217 5.38 -29.15 -9.67
C THR A 217 5.01 -28.50 -11.00
N VAL A 218 4.85 -27.17 -11.01
CA VAL A 218 4.71 -26.41 -12.26
C VAL A 218 6.08 -26.41 -12.92
N ALA A 219 6.20 -27.27 -13.92
CA ALA A 219 7.24 -27.19 -14.92
C ALA A 219 7.01 -25.95 -15.79
N GLY A 220 8.09 -25.21 -16.07
CA GLY A 220 8.19 -24.31 -17.20
C GLY A 220 7.57 -22.92 -17.02
N ASP A 221 8.05 -22.14 -16.04
CA ASP A 221 7.94 -20.68 -16.16
C ASP A 221 9.03 -20.20 -17.12
N PRO A 222 8.67 -19.64 -18.30
CA PRO A 222 9.63 -19.26 -19.33
C PRO A 222 10.61 -18.17 -18.88
N MET A 223 10.24 -17.38 -17.85
CA MET A 223 11.15 -16.41 -17.21
C MET A 223 12.23 -17.08 -16.36
N VAL A 224 11.92 -18.20 -15.70
CA VAL A 224 12.88 -18.91 -14.83
C VAL A 224 13.89 -19.68 -15.68
N ASP A 225 13.43 -20.24 -16.80
CA ASP A 225 14.32 -20.92 -17.76
C ASP A 225 15.21 -19.90 -18.50
N ALA A 226 14.67 -18.73 -18.91
CA ALA A 226 15.46 -17.65 -19.49
C ALA A 226 16.51 -17.08 -18.52
N ALA A 227 16.16 -16.95 -17.23
CA ALA A 227 17.09 -16.49 -16.20
C ALA A 227 18.24 -17.50 -15.97
N ARG A 228 17.97 -18.80 -16.04
CA ARG A 228 19.01 -19.85 -15.92
C ARG A 228 19.97 -19.85 -17.10
N GLU A 229 19.49 -19.59 -18.31
CA GLU A 229 20.35 -19.54 -19.50
C GLU A 229 21.30 -18.32 -19.48
N ILE A 230 20.81 -17.16 -19.03
CA ILE A 230 21.64 -15.95 -18.90
C ILE A 230 22.75 -16.16 -17.86
N ILE A 231 22.44 -16.74 -16.70
CA ILE A 231 23.42 -17.01 -15.65
C ILE A 231 24.44 -18.06 -16.11
N GLY A 232 24.02 -19.06 -16.88
CA GLY A 232 24.91 -20.08 -17.44
C GLY A 232 25.93 -19.52 -18.43
N ASN A 233 25.54 -18.50 -19.20
CA ASN A 233 26.43 -17.85 -20.18
C ASN A 233 27.39 -16.85 -19.53
N MET A 234 27.02 -16.23 -18.40
CA MET A 234 27.91 -15.31 -17.67
C MET A 234 29.09 -16.01 -16.96
N ASN A 235 28.98 -17.30 -16.64
CA ASN A 235 30.03 -18.06 -15.96
C ASN A 235 31.03 -18.74 -16.91
N LYS A 236 30.98 -18.43 -18.22
CA LYS A 236 31.84 -19.04 -19.24
C LYS A 236 32.85 -18.09 -19.89
N ASP A 237 32.97 -16.87 -19.39
CA ASP A 237 34.07 -15.94 -19.72
C ASP A 237 35.05 -15.79 -18.55
#